data_AF-A0A0A0JB25-F1
#
_entry.id   AF-A0A0A0JB25-F1
#
_cell.length_a   1.000
_cell.length_b   1.000
_cell.length_c   1.000
_cell.angle_alpha   90.00
_cell.angle_beta   90.00
_cell.angle_gamma   90.00
#
_symmetry.space_group_name_H-M   'P 1'
#
loop_
_entity.id
_entity.type
_entity.pdbx_description
1 polymer ?
#
loop_
_entity_poly.entity_id
_entity_poly.type
_entity_poly.pdbx_seq_one_letter_code
_entity_poly.pdbx_strand_id
1 'polypeptide(L)'
;MRKIKYGVATGAMLLMTLGAASPAMAWLHPGSSTQHPSSGGTWTYGFWNAKVRSYYTVNTSHGSSVKYNGDLVRSACTASGQRSTAEKFALNTSGATDTYYYRTC
;
A
#
# COMPACT_ATOMS: atom_id res chain seq x y z
N MET A 1 13.56 18.36 -38.30
CA MET A 1 14.14 17.94 -37.01
C MET A 1 13.36 18.60 -35.88
N ARG A 2 12.81 17.79 -34.96
CA ARG A 2 11.85 18.16 -33.90
C ARG A 2 12.50 19.03 -32.81
N LYS A 3 11.82 20.10 -32.39
CA LYS A 3 11.98 20.66 -31.03
C LYS A 3 10.62 20.56 -30.34
N ILE A 4 10.53 19.62 -29.39
CA ILE A 4 9.33 19.34 -28.60
C ILE A 4 9.19 20.46 -27.56
N LYS A 5 8.02 21.08 -27.50
CA LYS A 5 7.66 22.10 -26.52
C LYS A 5 7.37 21.41 -25.18
N TYR A 6 8.09 21.78 -24.12
CA TYR A 6 7.79 21.33 -22.77
C TYR A 6 6.59 22.12 -22.24
N GLY A 7 5.41 21.51 -22.28
CA GLY A 7 4.23 22.01 -21.58
C GLY A 7 4.35 21.66 -20.10
N VAL A 8 4.45 22.68 -19.25
CA VAL A 8 4.33 22.53 -17.79
C VAL A 8 2.85 22.30 -17.49
N ALA A 9 2.47 21.06 -17.19
CA ALA A 9 1.15 20.76 -16.65
C ALA A 9 1.19 20.94 -15.13
N THR A 10 0.74 22.11 -14.67
CA THR A 10 0.37 22.37 -13.28
C THR A 10 -0.81 21.47 -12.89
N GLY A 11 -0.52 20.35 -12.24
CA GLY A 11 -1.53 19.51 -11.60
C GLY A 11 -1.52 19.78 -10.10
N ALA A 12 -2.46 20.60 -9.62
CA ALA A 12 -2.74 20.72 -8.19
C ALA A 12 -3.25 19.36 -7.68
N MET A 13 -2.42 18.64 -6.91
CA MET A 13 -2.81 17.37 -6.30
C MET A 13 -3.57 17.67 -5.00
N LEU A 14 -4.90 17.67 -5.09
CA LEU A 14 -5.78 17.75 -3.94
C LEU A 14 -5.62 16.45 -3.12
N LEU A 15 -4.95 16.52 -1.96
CA LEU A 15 -5.01 15.45 -0.96
C LEU A 15 -6.41 15.47 -0.32
N MET A 16 -7.34 14.68 -0.85
CA MET A 16 -8.54 14.30 -0.11
C MET A 16 -8.19 13.16 0.85
N THR A 17 -7.64 13.50 2.02
CA THR A 17 -7.56 12.57 3.14
C THR A 17 -8.97 12.38 3.70
N LEU A 18 -9.68 11.35 3.24
CA LEU A 18 -10.82 10.81 3.98
C LEU A 18 -10.26 10.14 5.24
N GLY A 19 -10.13 10.93 6.31
CA GLY A 19 -9.76 10.43 7.63
C GLY A 19 -10.85 9.52 8.15
N ALA A 20 -10.68 8.21 7.99
CA ALA A 20 -11.47 7.24 8.74
C ALA A 20 -11.14 7.44 10.23
N ALA A 21 -12.15 7.78 11.03
CA ALA A 21 -12.01 7.83 12.48
C ALA A 21 -11.50 6.47 12.96
N SER A 22 -10.27 6.43 13.48
CA SER A 22 -9.69 5.23 14.05
C SER A 22 -10.46 4.91 15.33
N PRO A 23 -11.10 3.73 15.47
CA PRO A 23 -11.78 3.41 16.71
C PRO A 23 -10.76 3.41 17.85
N ALA A 24 -11.10 4.08 18.95
CA ALA A 24 -10.35 3.97 20.19
C ALA A 24 -10.17 2.47 20.50
N MET A 25 -8.93 2.01 20.74
CA MET A 25 -8.52 0.61 20.94
C MET A 25 -8.11 -0.21 19.67
N ALA A 26 -7.85 0.40 18.52
CA ALA A 26 -7.26 -0.33 17.39
C ALA A 26 -5.75 -0.59 17.61
N TRP A 27 -5.36 -1.86 17.78
CA TRP A 27 -3.95 -2.29 17.84
C TRP A 27 -3.35 -2.48 16.44
N LEU A 28 -4.21 -2.83 15.49
CA LEU A 28 -3.89 -2.94 14.07
C LEU A 28 -4.29 -1.68 13.31
N HIS A 29 -3.65 -1.45 12.16
CA HIS A 29 -3.90 -0.31 11.30
C HIS A 29 -5.37 -0.26 10.84
N PRO A 30 -6.15 0.76 11.25
CA PRO A 30 -7.58 0.77 11.02
C PRO A 30 -7.92 0.98 9.54
N GLY A 31 -8.68 0.04 8.98
CA GLY A 31 -9.21 0.15 7.62
C GLY A 31 -8.14 0.07 6.53
N SER A 32 -8.49 0.60 5.36
CA SER A 32 -7.63 0.65 4.19
C SER A 32 -7.06 2.06 4.02
N SER A 33 -5.75 2.17 3.82
CA SER A 33 -5.05 3.38 3.42
C SER A 33 -4.41 3.20 2.05
N THR A 34 -4.38 4.27 1.27
CA THR A 34 -3.75 4.29 -0.05
C THR A 34 -2.72 5.41 -0.11
N GLN A 35 -1.55 5.10 -0.66
CA GLN A 35 -0.47 6.03 -0.92
C GLN A 35 0.01 5.90 -2.37
N HIS A 36 0.60 6.99 -2.89
CA HIS A 36 1.24 7.05 -4.20
C HIS A 36 2.73 7.33 -4.01
N PRO A 37 3.59 6.30 -3.97
CA PRO A 37 5.03 6.48 -3.81
C PRO A 37 5.64 7.40 -4.87
N SER A 38 6.71 8.12 -4.53
CA SER A 38 7.45 8.98 -5.47
C SER A 38 8.08 8.19 -6.63
N SER A 39 8.35 6.90 -6.43
CA SER A 39 8.76 5.95 -7.47
C SER A 39 7.63 5.59 -8.46
N GLY A 40 6.42 6.07 -8.20
CA GLY A 40 5.21 5.79 -8.97
C GLY A 40 4.37 4.63 -8.40
N GLY A 41 3.21 4.45 -9.03
CA GLY A 41 2.26 3.39 -8.69
C GLY A 41 1.26 3.76 -7.59
N THR A 42 0.52 2.74 -7.15
CA THR A 42 -0.50 2.84 -6.11
C THR A 42 -0.26 1.73 -5.10
N TRP A 43 -0.11 2.11 -3.82
CA TRP A 43 0.08 1.21 -2.71
C TRP A 43 -1.11 1.29 -1.75
N THR A 44 -1.82 0.19 -1.55
CA THR A 44 -2.96 0.09 -0.63
C THR A 44 -2.64 -0.91 0.47
N TYR A 45 -2.83 -0.53 1.73
CA TYR A 45 -2.48 -1.36 2.88
C TYR A 45 -3.40 -1.11 4.08
N GLY A 46 -3.32 -1.98 5.08
CA GLY A 46 -4.06 -1.84 6.34
C GLY A 46 -4.76 -3.11 6.80
N PHE A 47 -5.63 -3.00 7.80
CA PHE A 47 -6.42 -4.09 8.37
C PHE A 47 -7.92 -3.86 8.18
N TRP A 48 -8.57 -4.79 7.49
CA TRP A 48 -10.03 -4.84 7.33
C TRP A 48 -10.48 -6.27 7.11
N ASN A 49 -11.77 -6.59 7.28
CA ASN A 49 -12.34 -7.93 7.04
C ASN A 49 -11.44 -9.07 7.59
N ALA A 50 -10.96 -8.92 8.83
CA ALA A 50 -10.08 -9.86 9.54
C ALA A 50 -8.75 -10.22 8.84
N LYS A 51 -8.20 -9.34 7.98
CA LYS A 51 -6.86 -9.54 7.41
C LYS A 51 -6.03 -8.26 7.43
N VAL A 52 -4.74 -8.41 7.68
CA VAL A 52 -3.73 -7.42 7.31
C VAL A 52 -3.32 -7.66 5.86
N ARG A 53 -3.18 -6.57 5.09
CA ARG A 53 -2.98 -6.65 3.64
C ARG A 53 -2.04 -5.58 3.14
N SER A 54 -1.28 -5.91 2.10
CA SER A 54 -0.49 -4.96 1.33
C SER A 54 -0.61 -5.28 -0.16
N TYR A 55 -1.07 -4.31 -0.93
CA TYR A 55 -1.26 -4.39 -2.37
C TYR A 55 -0.49 -3.27 -3.05
N TYR A 56 0.33 -3.59 -4.04
CA TYR A 56 1.08 -2.59 -4.78
C TYR A 56 0.90 -2.84 -6.28
N THR A 57 0.75 -1.75 -7.04
CA THR A 57 0.74 -1.79 -8.51
C THR A 57 1.65 -0.68 -9.01
N VAL A 58 2.66 -1.02 -9.81
CA VAL A 58 3.55 -0.05 -10.47
C VAL A 58 4.01 -0.60 -11.83
N ASN A 59 4.43 0.29 -12.73
CA ASN A 59 4.88 -0.05 -14.09
C ASN A 59 6.33 -0.57 -14.16
N THR A 60 6.75 -1.35 -13.16
CA THR A 60 8.00 -2.11 -13.14
C THR A 60 7.77 -3.45 -12.41
N SER A 61 8.71 -4.39 -12.45
CA SER A 61 8.64 -5.59 -11.61
C SER A 61 8.61 -5.17 -10.13
N HIS A 62 7.72 -5.74 -9.32
CA HIS A 62 7.51 -5.26 -7.95
C HIS A 62 6.88 -6.32 -7.04
N GLY A 63 6.74 -6.01 -5.76
CA GLY A 63 5.98 -6.86 -4.84
C GLY A 63 5.55 -6.15 -3.58
N SER A 64 4.74 -6.85 -2.78
CA SER A 64 4.25 -6.37 -1.48
C SER A 64 4.56 -7.36 -0.38
N SER A 65 4.54 -6.89 0.87
CA SER A 65 4.69 -7.73 2.05
C SER A 65 3.91 -7.14 3.23
N VAL A 66 3.51 -8.00 4.14
CA VAL A 66 2.88 -7.62 5.41
C VAL A 66 3.45 -8.48 6.53
N LYS A 67 3.74 -7.84 7.66
CA LYS A 67 4.21 -8.49 8.87
C LYS A 67 3.11 -8.39 9.92
N TYR A 68 2.72 -9.51 10.52
CA TYR A 68 1.74 -9.57 11.61
C TYR A 68 2.33 -10.34 12.78
N ASN A 69 2.43 -9.69 13.94
CA ASN A 69 3.02 -10.27 15.16
C ASN A 69 4.37 -10.95 14.90
N GLY A 70 5.25 -10.29 14.13
CA GLY A 70 6.57 -10.84 13.82
C GLY A 70 6.64 -11.68 12.53
N ASP A 71 5.53 -12.26 12.07
CA ASP A 71 5.54 -13.18 10.93
C ASP A 71 5.28 -12.46 9.60
N LEU A 72 6.17 -12.67 8.63
CA LEU A 72 6.21 -11.96 7.36
C LEU A 72 5.58 -12.80 6.25
N VAL A 73 4.52 -12.28 5.63
CA VAL A 73 3.96 -12.80 4.39
C VAL A 73 4.36 -11.89 3.24
N ARG A 74 4.83 -12.48 2.14
CA ARG A 74 5.39 -11.76 0.99
C ARG A 74 4.88 -12.33 -0.32
N SER A 75 4.52 -11.45 -1.24
CA SER A 75 4.22 -11.84 -2.63
C SER A 75 5.49 -12.25 -3.37
N ALA A 76 5.34 -13.05 -4.43
CA ALA A 76 6.37 -13.14 -5.47
C ALA A 76 6.60 -11.78 -6.16
N CYS A 77 7.63 -11.66 -6.99
CA CYS A 77 7.75 -10.52 -7.89
C CYS A 77 6.64 -10.62 -8.96
N THR A 78 5.83 -9.58 -9.02
CA THR A 78 4.69 -9.44 -9.92
C THR A 78 5.11 -8.63 -11.14
N ALA A 79 4.60 -9.02 -12.31
CA ALA A 79 4.87 -8.32 -13.56
C ALA A 79 4.43 -6.85 -13.52
N SER A 80 5.08 -6.02 -14.35
CA SER A 80 4.75 -4.61 -14.52
C SER A 80 3.25 -4.39 -14.78
N GLY A 81 2.67 -3.41 -14.09
CA GLY A 81 1.26 -3.02 -14.21
C GLY A 81 0.25 -4.00 -13.59
N GLN A 82 0.70 -5.16 -13.09
CA GLN A 82 -0.15 -6.12 -12.39
C GLN A 82 -0.12 -5.88 -10.88
N ARG A 83 -1.18 -6.25 -10.16
CA ARG A 83 -1.26 -6.02 -8.71
C ARG A 83 -0.53 -7.10 -7.92
N SER A 84 0.46 -6.73 -7.14
CA SER A 84 1.05 -7.63 -6.13
C SER A 84 0.14 -7.78 -4.92
N THR A 85 0.07 -8.99 -4.34
CA THR A 85 -0.84 -9.31 -3.23
C THR A 85 -0.11 -10.01 -2.09
N ALA A 86 -0.15 -9.43 -0.89
CA ALA A 86 0.27 -10.06 0.35
C ALA A 86 -0.86 -9.90 1.39
N GLU A 87 -1.36 -11.00 1.93
CA GLU A 87 -2.45 -11.01 2.91
C GLU A 87 -2.19 -12.03 4.01
N LYS A 88 -2.65 -11.70 5.21
CA LYS A 88 -2.68 -12.67 6.32
C LYS A 88 -3.90 -12.42 7.20
N PHE A 89 -4.57 -13.50 7.62
CA PHE A 89 -5.61 -13.40 8.65
C PHE A 89 -5.03 -12.85 9.94
N ALA A 90 -5.77 -11.94 10.57
CA ALA A 90 -5.32 -11.25 11.78
C ALA A 90 -6.51 -10.98 12.71
N LEU A 91 -6.22 -10.93 14.01
CA LEU A 91 -7.16 -10.54 15.04
C LEU A 91 -6.66 -9.24 15.67
N ASN A 92 -7.55 -8.27 15.83
CA ASN A 92 -7.24 -7.00 16.48
C ASN A 92 -7.37 -7.16 18.00
N THR A 93 -6.37 -7.79 18.62
CA THR A 93 -6.30 -8.04 20.06
C THR A 93 -5.21 -7.19 20.71
N SER A 94 -5.25 -7.10 22.05
CA SER A 94 -4.22 -6.41 22.82
C SER A 94 -2.81 -6.85 22.44
N GLY A 95 -1.91 -5.90 22.17
CA GLY A 95 -0.53 -6.14 21.77
C GLY A 95 -0.32 -6.66 20.35
N ALA A 96 -1.38 -6.75 19.53
CA ALA A 96 -1.22 -7.10 18.12
C ALA A 96 -0.44 -5.99 17.39
N THR A 97 0.37 -6.37 16.41
CA THR A 97 1.20 -5.45 15.63
C THR A 97 1.14 -5.80 14.16
N ASP A 98 1.14 -4.77 13.32
CA ASP A 98 1.26 -4.90 11.89
C ASP A 98 2.31 -3.95 11.31
N THR A 99 2.85 -4.35 10.16
CA THR A 99 3.72 -3.50 9.37
C THR A 99 3.58 -3.86 7.89
N TYR A 100 3.55 -2.86 7.04
CA TYR A 100 3.25 -3.00 5.63
C TYR A 100 4.42 -2.53 4.78
N TYR A 101 4.71 -3.25 3.71
CA TYR A 101 5.79 -2.92 2.80
C TYR A 101 5.37 -3.09 1.34
N TYR A 102 6.05 -2.34 0.49
CA TYR A 102 6.13 -2.54 -0.95
C TYR A 102 7.60 -2.51 -1.37
N ARG A 103 7.90 -2.97 -2.59
CA ARG A 103 9.25 -2.94 -3.16
C ARG A 103 9.18 -2.96 -4.67
N THR A 104 10.25 -2.50 -5.31
CA THR A 104 10.58 -2.90 -6.68
C THR A 104 11.40 -4.19 -6.67
N CYS A 105 11.22 -4.99 -7.70
CA CYS A 105 12.12 -6.04 -8.13
C CYS A 105 12.77 -5.55 -9.45
#